data_AF-A0A6C0LJE2-F1
#
_entry.id   AF-A0A6C0LJE2-F1
#
_cell.length_a   1.000
_cell.length_b   1.000
_cell.length_c   1.000
_cell.angle_alpha   90.00
_cell.angle_beta   90.00
_cell.angle_gamma   90.00
#
_symmetry.space_group_name_H-M   'P 1'
#
loop_
_entity.id
_entity.type
_entity.pdbx_description
1 polymer ?
#
loop_
_entity_poly.entity_id
_entity_poly.type
_entity_poly.pdbx_seq_one_letter_code
_entity_poly.pdbx_strand_id
1 'polypeptide(L)'
;MNHFEYLVELPVSEDVERVTNDIYNMIKEGRCPFSLSKVVDEGEGDKKRRLFVITSPVNIHHIVHPMFYKFDMKVLCYFKTPVAF
;
A
#
# COMPACT_ATOMS: atom_id res chain seq x y z
N MET A 1 -9.49 -12.44 11.36
CA MET A 1 -10.49 -11.35 11.20
C MET A 1 -10.60 -11.01 9.72
N ASN A 2 -11.80 -10.75 9.21
CA ASN A 2 -11.98 -10.32 7.81
C ASN A 2 -11.27 -8.98 7.58
N HIS A 3 -10.58 -8.82 6.46
CA HIS A 3 -9.93 -7.57 6.10
C HIS A 3 -9.78 -7.43 4.58
N PHE A 4 -9.66 -6.19 4.13
CA PHE A 4 -9.22 -5.84 2.79
C PHE A 4 -7.69 -5.81 2.76
N GLU A 5 -7.10 -6.37 1.72
CA GLU A 5 -5.67 -6.27 1.42
C GLU A 5 -5.50 -5.61 0.05
N TYR A 6 -4.75 -4.52 0.03
CA TYR A 6 -4.39 -3.77 -1.16
C TYR A 6 -2.91 -4.02 -1.45
N LEU A 7 -2.64 -4.53 -2.64
CA LEU A 7 -1.29 -4.60 -3.22
C LEU A 7 -1.13 -3.41 -4.13
N VAL A 8 -0.23 -2.49 -3.79
CA VAL A 8 0.07 -1.31 -4.59
C VAL A 8 1.50 -1.41 -5.08
N GLU A 9 1.68 -1.48 -6.38
CA GLU A 9 2.99 -1.63 -7.02
C GLU A 9 3.30 -0.41 -7.89
N LEU A 10 4.40 0.30 -7.61
CA LEU A 10 4.78 1.51 -8.32
C LEU A 10 6.31 1.59 -8.53
N PRO A 11 6.78 2.29 -9.58
CA PRO A 11 8.22 2.49 -9.78
C PRO A 11 8.84 3.25 -8.61
N VAL A 12 10.06 2.90 -8.22
CA VAL A 12 10.79 3.64 -7.19
C VAL A 12 11.29 4.96 -7.78
N SER A 13 10.92 6.07 -7.16
CA SER A 13 11.35 7.42 -7.50
C SER A 13 11.39 8.31 -6.25
N GLU A 14 12.01 9.49 -6.33
CA GLU A 14 12.08 10.43 -5.19
C GLU A 14 10.69 10.84 -4.68
N ASP A 15 9.72 11.04 -5.57
CA ASP A 15 8.36 11.39 -5.17
C ASP A 15 7.64 10.22 -4.48
N VAL A 16 7.95 8.99 -4.89
CA VAL A 16 7.43 7.77 -4.26
C VAL A 16 8.03 7.58 -2.87
N GLU A 17 9.31 7.93 -2.66
CA GLU A 17 9.92 7.94 -1.33
C GLU A 17 9.25 8.96 -0.41
N ARG A 18 8.85 10.14 -0.92
CA ARG A 18 8.09 11.13 -0.14
C ARG A 18 6.74 10.56 0.31
N VAL A 19 5.97 10.00 -0.62
CA VAL A 19 4.67 9.38 -0.29
C VAL A 19 4.84 8.20 0.67
N THR A 20 5.91 7.42 0.52
CA THR A 20 6.26 6.34 1.45
C THR A 20 6.45 6.88 2.86
N ASN A 21 7.24 7.94 3.02
CA ASN A 21 7.47 8.59 4.32
C ASN A 21 6.19 9.17 4.92
N ASP A 22 5.34 9.79 4.09
CA ASP A 22 4.06 10.32 4.54
C ASP A 22 3.16 9.20 5.09
N ILE A 23 3.08 8.06 4.40
CA ILE A 23 2.33 6.88 4.87
C ILE A 23 2.87 6.39 6.21
N TYR A 24 4.19 6.26 6.36
CA TYR A 24 4.80 5.87 7.64
C TYR A 24 4.48 6.85 8.75
N ASN A 25 4.51 8.16 8.48
CA ASN A 25 4.17 9.19 9.44
C ASN A 25 2.69 9.11 9.84
N MET A 26 1.78 8.97 8.89
CA MET A 26 0.34 8.88 9.17
C MET A 26 0.00 7.63 10.00
N ILE A 27 0.69 6.51 9.78
CA ILE A 27 0.55 5.30 10.59
C ILE A 27 1.10 5.52 12.00
N LYS A 28 2.29 6.12 12.12
CA LYS A 28 2.92 6.43 13.42
C LYS A 28 2.06 7.35 14.28
N GLU A 29 1.38 8.31 13.66
CA GLU A 29 0.47 9.25 14.33
C GLU A 29 -0.90 8.63 14.68
N GLY A 30 -1.18 7.38 14.27
CA GLY A 30 -2.46 6.72 14.54
C GLY A 30 -3.64 7.33 13.79
N ARG A 31 -3.38 8.06 12.69
CA ARG A 31 -4.41 8.79 11.93
C ARG A 31 -4.99 8.00 10.76
N CYS A 32 -4.54 6.76 10.54
CA CYS A 32 -4.97 5.93 9.41
C CYS A 32 -5.94 4.82 9.81
N PRO A 33 -7.02 4.58 9.03
CA PRO A 33 -7.88 3.42 9.17
C PRO A 33 -7.27 2.15 8.54
N PHE A 34 -5.95 2.10 8.38
CA PHE A 34 -5.23 1.01 7.71
C PHE A 34 -3.82 0.84 8.27
N SER A 35 -3.28 -0.35 8.05
CA SER A 35 -1.94 -0.76 8.46
C SER A 35 -1.10 -1.10 7.23
N LEU A 36 0.20 -0.86 7.34
CA LEU A 36 1.17 -1.29 6.33
C LEU A 36 1.76 -2.63 6.76
N SER A 37 1.34 -3.70 6.10
CA SER A 37 1.74 -5.07 6.43
C SER A 37 3.11 -5.43 5.87
N LYS A 38 3.47 -4.88 4.71
CA LYS A 38 4.75 -5.15 4.05
C LYS A 38 5.11 -4.00 3.10
N VAL A 39 6.40 -3.68 3.01
CA VAL A 39 6.98 -2.87 1.94
C VAL A 39 8.18 -3.64 1.41
N VAL A 40 8.21 -3.87 0.10
CA VAL A 40 9.31 -4.58 -0.55
C VAL A 40 9.66 -3.85 -1.83
N ASP A 41 10.95 -3.66 -2.05
CA ASP A 41 11.47 -3.24 -3.33
C ASP A 41 11.93 -4.47 -4.11
N GLU A 42 11.43 -4.63 -5.34
CA GLU A 42 11.81 -5.71 -6.25
C GLU A 42 12.40 -5.13 -7.54
N GLY A 43 13.42 -5.81 -8.10
CA GLY A 43 14.13 -5.40 -9.31
C GLY A 43 15.43 -4.63 -9.05
N GLU A 44 16.19 -4.37 -10.13
CA GLU A 44 17.48 -3.66 -10.10
C GLU A 44 17.47 -2.46 -11.06
N GLY A 45 18.17 -1.38 -10.67
CA GLY A 45 18.32 -0.17 -11.47
C GLY A 45 16.99 0.51 -11.83
N ASP A 46 16.85 0.92 -13.09
CA ASP A 46 15.67 1.67 -13.59
C ASP A 46 14.37 0.86 -13.64
N LYS A 47 14.42 -0.45 -13.36
CA LYS A 47 13.24 -1.33 -13.30
C LYS A 47 12.78 -1.62 -11.87
N LYS A 48 13.38 -0.96 -10.88
CA LYS A 48 13.06 -1.16 -9.47
C LYS A 48 11.64 -0.67 -9.18
N ARG A 49 10.80 -1.56 -8.65
CA ARG A 49 9.40 -1.28 -8.27
C ARG A 49 9.22 -1.57 -6.78
N ARG A 50 8.41 -0.75 -6.11
CA ARG A 50 8.02 -0.92 -4.72
C ARG A 50 6.61 -1.49 -4.64
N LEU A 51 6.48 -2.57 -3.88
CA LEU A 51 5.23 -3.19 -3.49
C LEU A 51 4.87 -2.78 -2.06
N PHE A 52 3.73 -2.14 -1.90
CA PHE A 52 3.08 -1.91 -0.61
C PHE A 52 1.97 -2.92 -0.42
N VAL A 53 1.92 -3.55 0.77
CA VAL A 53 0.81 -4.36 1.22
C VAL A 53 0.09 -3.59 2.31
N ILE A 54 -1.05 -3.01 1.97
CA ILE A 54 -1.87 -2.21 2.88
C ILE A 54 -3.08 -3.05 3.30
N THR A 55 -3.31 -3.19 4.60
CA THR A 55 -4.47 -3.93 5.13
C THR A 55 -5.41 -3.02 5.91
N SER A 56 -6.72 -3.26 5.79
CA SER A 56 -7.73 -2.50 6.53
C SER A 56 -8.95 -3.36 6.84
N PRO A 57 -9.61 -3.18 8.00
CA PRO A 57 -10.88 -3.84 8.29
C PRO A 57 -12.04 -3.33 7.41
N VAL A 58 -11.88 -2.18 6.73
CA VAL A 58 -12.90 -1.56 5.88
C VAL A 58 -12.37 -1.29 4.47
N ASN A 59 -13.27 -1.08 3.50
CA ASN A 59 -12.86 -0.74 2.14
C ASN A 59 -12.32 0.69 2.08
N ILE A 60 -11.01 0.82 1.91
CA ILE A 60 -10.27 2.09 1.85
C ILE A 60 -9.81 2.43 0.43
N HIS A 61 -10.43 1.86 -0.61
CA HIS A 61 -10.02 2.11 -1.99
C HIS A 61 -10.02 3.61 -2.35
N HIS A 62 -11.01 4.35 -1.84
CA HIS A 62 -11.13 5.81 -1.99
C HIS A 62 -10.00 6.60 -1.30
N ILE A 63 -9.21 5.98 -0.42
CA ILE A 63 -8.04 6.57 0.22
C ILE A 63 -6.76 6.15 -0.50
N VAL A 64 -6.63 4.83 -0.76
CA VAL A 64 -5.44 4.24 -1.40
C VAL A 64 -5.28 4.76 -2.83
N HIS A 65 -6.34 4.73 -3.64
CA HIS A 65 -6.25 5.10 -5.05
C HIS A 65 -5.76 6.56 -5.22
N PRO A 66 -6.33 7.58 -4.54
CA PRO A 66 -5.84 8.95 -4.64
C PRO A 66 -4.44 9.22 -4.08
N MET A 67 -3.91 8.37 -3.19
CA MET A 67 -2.52 8.52 -2.72
C MET A 67 -1.51 8.21 -3.83
N PHE A 68 -1.86 7.29 -4.73
CA PHE A 68 -0.93 6.75 -5.72
C PHE A 68 -1.31 7.06 -7.18
N TYR A 69 -2.49 7.64 -7.47
CA TYR A 69 -3.00 7.81 -8.85
C TYR A 69 -2.10 8.63 -9.79
N LYS A 70 -1.21 9.45 -9.23
CA LYS A 70 -0.28 10.27 -10.01
C LYS A 70 0.94 9.49 -10.51
N PHE A 71 1.13 8.27 -10.04
CA PHE A 71 2.24 7.39 -10.44
C PHE A 71 1.75 6.29 -11.37
N ASP A 72 2.68 5.68 -12.11
CA ASP A 72 2.43 4.45 -12.89
C ASP A 72 2.22 3.25 -11.94
N MET A 73 1.06 3.24 -11.30
CA MET A 73 0.71 2.27 -10.27
C MET A 73 -0.10 1.10 -10.83
N LYS A 74 0.08 -0.06 -10.21
CA LYS A 74 -0.82 -1.20 -10.31
C LYS A 74 -1.42 -1.46 -8.93
N VAL A 75 -2.74 -1.48 -8.84
CA VAL A 75 -3.46 -1.73 -7.58
C VAL A 75 -4.33 -2.97 -7.73
N LEU A 76 -4.14 -3.93 -6.82
CA LEU A 76 -5.01 -5.10 -6.67
C LEU A 76 -5.62 -5.07 -5.27
N CYS A 77 -6.90 -5.42 -5.16
CA CYS A 77 -7.63 -5.46 -3.89
C CYS A 77 -8.24 -6.84 -3.69
N TYR A 78 -8.02 -7.43 -2.52
CA TYR A 78 -8.57 -8.71 -2.10
C TYR A 78 -9.34 -8.54 -0.80
N PHE A 79 -10.51 -9.17 -0.70
CA PHE A 79 -11.20 -9.35 0.56
C PHE A 79 -10.82 -10.70 1.16
N LYS A 80 -10.03 -10.68 2.23
CA LYS A 80 -9.54 -11.89 2.92
C LYS A 80 -10.43 -12.23 4.09
N THR A 81 -10.96 -13.45 4.08
CA THR A 81 -11.67 -14.08 5.20
C THR A 81 -10.74 -15.09 5.87
N PRO A 82 -10.71 -15.19 7.22
CA PRO A 82 -9.95 -16.25 7.88
C PRO A 82 -10.52 -17.60 7.45
N VAL A 83 -9.65 -18.50 7.01
CA VAL A 83 -10.01 -19.89 6.75
C VAL A 83 -10.13 -20.56 8.12
N ALA A 84 -11.34 -20.98 8.49
CA ALA A 84 -11.53 -21.83 9.66
C ALA A 84 -11.01 -23.23 9.30
N PHE A 85 -9.97 -23.68 10.00
CA PHE A 85 -9.51 -25.07 9.99
C PHE A 85 -10.08 -25.77 11.21
#